data_AF-A0A955X6R3-F1
#
_entry.id   AF-A0A955X6R3-F1
#
_cell.length_a   1.000
_cell.length_b   1.000
_cell.length_c   1.000
_cell.angle_alpha   90.00
_cell.angle_beta   90.00
_cell.angle_gamma   90.00
#
_symmetry.space_group_name_H-M   'P 1'
#
loop_
_entity.id
_entity.type
_entity.pdbx_description
1 polymer ?
#
loop_
_entity_poly.entity_id
_entity_poly.type
_entity_poly.pdbx_seq_one_letter_code
_entity_poly.pdbx_strand_id
1 'polypeptide(L)'
;MTADAPLRRAMAQGGGSRADARSAPTEGEVRPYAARSAGPTRKARRIADLLAERPLFWRPRLTQLLRAATDDDLASLSVAQRAKAVTALQEGPTVEAEERAIARVFLASAGADLTALKNRVDAGDHNDMVQLIHDDIDEADIRASLLAHFAAQAGPLPGPENKVLSDIDDTLKASLNDKRYPKGTVYPGVRQLYLELDLGGAGAGRVGDLGFLTARPEIEGLAEDLWTRQTLKDAGLGHVTILSGDLAHAFDHDAMAEKKAENFRAYHGVFPEYGVVFIGDSGQGDEAAGRAMLAGAPDHVRGVFIHDLDGTKPKDAGGDVIFFDTYVGAAVQAHARGLISDQGLARVAAVALQEQEAVPFKTDAQREHAQALLQADLAKAAAALGEH
;
A
#
# COMPACT_ATOMS: atom_id res chain seq x y z
N MET A 1 0.88 -34.76 48.58
CA MET A 1 0.35 -35.56 49.72
C MET A 1 -0.59 -34.63 50.46
N THR A 2 -1.91 -34.76 50.54
CA THR A 2 -2.93 -35.81 50.32
C THR A 2 -4.25 -35.04 50.18
N ALA A 3 -4.99 -35.16 49.08
CA ALA A 3 -6.22 -35.97 48.96
C ALA A 3 -7.24 -35.74 50.09
N ASP A 4 -8.41 -35.16 49.80
CA ASP A 4 -9.65 -35.93 49.52
C ASP A 4 -10.89 -35.01 49.38
N ALA A 5 -11.62 -35.17 48.29
CA ALA A 5 -13.09 -35.05 48.30
C ALA A 5 -13.65 -36.39 48.82
N PRO A 6 -14.95 -36.58 49.20
CA PRO A 6 -15.96 -36.72 48.14
C PRO A 6 -17.48 -36.61 48.49
N LEU A 7 -18.28 -36.47 47.42
CA LEU A 7 -19.55 -37.19 47.13
C LEU A 7 -20.87 -36.92 47.92
N ARG A 8 -21.90 -36.56 47.12
CA ARG A 8 -23.12 -37.34 46.76
C ARG A 8 -24.51 -36.85 47.21
N ARG A 9 -25.36 -36.82 46.15
CA ARG A 9 -26.77 -37.23 46.03
C ARG A 9 -27.84 -36.28 46.58
N ALA A 10 -29.07 -36.22 46.06
CA ALA A 10 -29.74 -36.57 44.79
C ALA A 10 -31.26 -36.45 45.08
N MET A 11 -32.06 -36.23 44.02
CA MET A 11 -33.51 -36.55 43.94
C MET A 11 -34.44 -35.59 44.73
N ALA A 12 -35.67 -35.27 44.33
CA ALA A 12 -36.54 -35.75 43.25
C ALA A 12 -37.81 -34.86 43.17
N GLN A 13 -38.43 -34.86 41.97
CA GLN A 13 -39.88 -34.97 41.69
C GLN A 13 -40.90 -33.85 41.98
N GLY A 14 -41.87 -33.76 41.03
CA GLY A 14 -43.24 -33.23 41.17
C GLY A 14 -43.50 -32.06 40.21
N GLY A 15 -44.07 -32.24 39.03
CA GLY A 15 -45.53 -32.39 38.79
C GLY A 15 -46.16 -30.98 38.69
N GLY A 16 -46.43 -30.41 37.51
CA GLY A 16 -47.52 -30.79 36.60
C GLY A 16 -48.71 -29.84 36.80
N SER A 17 -48.91 -28.85 35.92
CA SER A 17 -50.23 -28.25 35.67
C SER A 17 -50.25 -27.44 34.36
N ARG A 18 -51.20 -27.78 33.49
CA ARG A 18 -51.58 -27.03 32.29
C ARG A 18 -52.51 -25.89 32.71
N ALA A 19 -52.20 -24.67 32.27
CA ALA A 19 -53.21 -23.63 32.06
C ALA A 19 -52.79 -22.78 30.86
N ASP A 20 -53.66 -22.77 29.85
CA ASP A 20 -53.64 -21.87 28.71
C ASP A 20 -53.65 -20.41 29.17
N ALA A 21 -52.66 -19.64 28.72
CA ALA A 21 -52.77 -18.19 28.60
C ALA A 21 -52.08 -17.78 27.31
N ARG A 22 -52.89 -17.28 26.36
CA ARG A 22 -52.43 -16.72 25.09
C ARG A 22 -51.64 -15.44 25.40
N SER A 23 -50.32 -15.49 25.27
CA SER A 23 -49.44 -14.33 25.28
C SER A 23 -49.17 -13.88 23.83
N ALA A 24 -49.37 -12.59 23.60
CA ALA A 24 -49.02 -11.87 22.37
C ALA A 24 -47.51 -11.96 22.08
N PRO A 25 -47.06 -11.78 20.82
CA PRO A 25 -45.67 -11.99 20.46
C PRO A 25 -44.81 -10.84 21.03
N THR A 26 -43.85 -11.20 21.87
CA THR A 26 -42.77 -10.31 22.32
C THR A 26 -41.77 -10.10 21.17
N GLU A 27 -41.52 -8.83 20.88
CA GLU A 27 -40.44 -8.35 20.03
C GLU A 27 -39.07 -8.83 20.56
N GLY A 28 -38.14 -9.11 19.64
CA GLY A 28 -36.71 -9.04 19.95
C GLY A 28 -35.94 -10.36 20.09
N GLU A 29 -36.28 -11.43 19.36
CA GLU A 29 -35.30 -12.50 19.09
C GLU A 29 -34.55 -12.17 17.80
N VAL A 30 -33.39 -11.52 17.93
CA VAL A 30 -32.42 -11.41 16.83
C VAL A 30 -31.85 -12.81 16.59
N ARG A 31 -32.45 -13.52 15.63
CA ARG A 31 -31.86 -14.74 15.08
C ARG A 31 -30.54 -14.37 14.42
N PRO A 32 -29.44 -15.11 14.65
CA PRO A 32 -28.23 -14.91 13.88
C PRO A 32 -28.57 -15.17 12.41
N TYR A 33 -28.33 -14.18 11.56
CA TYR A 33 -28.43 -14.31 10.11
C TYR A 33 -27.29 -15.24 9.68
N ALA A 34 -27.51 -16.54 9.79
CA ALA A 34 -26.67 -17.51 9.13
C ALA A 34 -26.83 -17.25 7.63
N ALA A 35 -25.84 -16.58 7.04
CA ALA A 35 -25.72 -16.38 5.61
C ALA A 35 -25.77 -17.76 4.94
N ARG A 36 -26.95 -18.14 4.46
CA ARG A 36 -27.06 -19.25 3.51
C ARG A 36 -26.32 -18.77 2.27
N SER A 37 -25.23 -19.44 1.93
CA SER A 37 -24.50 -19.20 0.68
C SER A 37 -25.41 -19.58 -0.49
N ALA A 38 -26.28 -18.66 -0.89
CA ALA A 38 -26.97 -18.75 -2.16
C ALA A 38 -25.88 -18.70 -3.24
N GLY A 39 -25.81 -19.73 -4.08
CA GLY A 39 -24.85 -19.76 -5.19
C GLY A 39 -25.00 -18.52 -6.10
N PRO A 40 -24.01 -18.28 -6.98
CA PRO A 40 -23.96 -17.05 -7.78
C PRO A 40 -25.25 -16.86 -8.58
N THR A 41 -25.72 -15.60 -8.60
CA THR A 41 -26.94 -15.25 -9.32
C THR A 41 -26.79 -15.56 -10.81
N ARG A 42 -27.91 -15.65 -11.54
CA ARG A 42 -27.88 -15.90 -12.99
C ARG A 42 -27.06 -14.81 -13.71
N LYS A 43 -27.11 -13.56 -13.24
CA LYS A 43 -26.39 -12.44 -13.84
C LYS A 43 -24.89 -12.49 -13.48
N ALA A 44 -24.55 -12.82 -12.24
CA ALA A 44 -23.18 -13.03 -11.81
C ALA A 44 -22.49 -14.15 -12.62
N ARG A 45 -23.19 -15.26 -12.88
CA ARG A 45 -22.70 -16.32 -13.78
C ARG A 45 -22.42 -15.80 -15.19
N ARG A 46 -23.35 -15.04 -15.77
CA ARG A 46 -23.15 -14.44 -17.11
C ARG A 46 -21.95 -13.49 -17.17
N ILE A 47 -21.72 -12.69 -16.12
CA ILE A 47 -20.55 -11.81 -16.03
C ILE A 47 -19.27 -12.66 -15.99
N ALA A 48 -19.25 -13.72 -15.16
CA ALA A 48 -18.11 -14.63 -15.06
C ALA A 48 -17.81 -15.35 -16.38
N ASP A 49 -18.85 -15.89 -17.04
CA ASP A 49 -18.72 -16.57 -18.33
C ASP A 49 -18.17 -15.61 -19.40
N LEU A 50 -18.67 -14.37 -19.43
CA LEU A 50 -18.24 -13.35 -20.39
C LEU A 50 -16.76 -12.96 -20.20
N LEU A 51 -16.31 -12.85 -18.95
CA LEU A 51 -14.91 -12.59 -18.62
C LEU A 51 -13.99 -13.76 -18.98
N ALA A 52 -14.49 -14.99 -18.96
CA ALA A 52 -13.73 -16.18 -19.32
C ALA A 52 -13.62 -16.37 -20.84
N GLU A 53 -14.73 -16.19 -21.56
CA GLU A 53 -14.81 -16.49 -23.00
C GLU A 53 -14.35 -15.33 -23.89
N ARG A 54 -14.47 -14.08 -23.41
CA ARG A 54 -14.16 -12.83 -24.13
C ARG A 54 -14.57 -12.84 -25.62
N PRO A 55 -15.83 -13.20 -25.96
CA PRO A 55 -16.30 -13.26 -27.34
C PRO A 55 -16.34 -11.90 -28.02
N LEU A 56 -16.57 -11.84 -29.33
CA LEU A 56 -16.72 -10.56 -30.04
C LEU A 56 -17.77 -9.64 -29.36
N PHE A 57 -17.46 -8.35 -29.22
CA PHE A 57 -18.26 -7.35 -28.49
C PHE A 57 -18.47 -7.66 -26.99
N TRP A 58 -17.57 -8.41 -26.36
CA TRP A 58 -17.67 -8.70 -24.93
C TRP A 58 -17.67 -7.43 -24.07
N ARG A 59 -16.89 -6.40 -24.43
CA ARG A 59 -16.74 -5.19 -23.60
C ARG A 59 -18.05 -4.39 -23.45
N PRO A 60 -18.75 -3.98 -24.52
CA PRO A 60 -20.08 -3.35 -24.37
C PRO A 60 -21.10 -4.21 -23.62
N ARG A 61 -21.07 -5.55 -23.81
CA ARG A 61 -21.95 -6.47 -23.10
C ARG A 61 -21.63 -6.53 -21.61
N LEU A 62 -20.35 -6.52 -21.25
CA LEU A 62 -19.89 -6.49 -19.86
C LEU A 62 -20.37 -5.20 -19.18
N THR A 63 -20.16 -4.05 -19.82
CA THR A 63 -20.63 -2.74 -19.34
C THR A 63 -22.13 -2.75 -19.09
N GLN A 64 -22.92 -3.27 -20.03
CA GLN A 64 -24.38 -3.36 -19.87
C GLN A 64 -24.77 -4.29 -18.70
N LEU A 65 -24.12 -5.46 -18.57
CA LEU A 65 -24.40 -6.41 -17.51
C LEU A 65 -24.08 -5.84 -16.13
N LEU A 66 -22.93 -5.18 -15.96
CA LEU A 66 -22.51 -4.56 -14.71
C LEU A 66 -23.43 -3.40 -14.31
N ARG A 67 -23.83 -2.55 -15.26
CA ARG A 67 -24.79 -1.46 -14.99
C ARG A 67 -26.19 -1.97 -14.60
N ALA A 68 -26.61 -3.10 -15.18
CA ALA A 68 -27.90 -3.71 -14.88
C ALA A 68 -27.86 -4.63 -13.65
N ALA A 69 -26.67 -4.92 -13.09
CA ALA A 69 -26.53 -5.76 -11.91
C ALA A 69 -27.07 -5.06 -10.67
N THR A 70 -27.73 -5.83 -9.81
CA THR A 70 -28.04 -5.40 -8.44
C THR A 70 -26.79 -5.50 -7.57
N ASP A 71 -26.81 -4.87 -6.40
CA ASP A 71 -25.69 -4.98 -5.45
C ASP A 71 -25.48 -6.44 -5.02
N ASP A 72 -26.56 -7.23 -4.84
CA ASP A 72 -26.50 -8.67 -4.60
C ASP A 72 -25.85 -9.45 -5.75
N ASP A 73 -26.13 -9.08 -7.00
CA ASP A 73 -25.49 -9.70 -8.18
C ASP A 73 -23.97 -9.49 -8.11
N LEU A 74 -23.53 -8.25 -7.83
CA LEU A 74 -22.11 -7.87 -7.76
C LEU A 74 -21.41 -8.44 -6.54
N ALA A 75 -22.05 -8.44 -5.38
CA ALA A 75 -21.53 -9.03 -4.14
C ALA A 75 -21.37 -10.55 -4.25
N SER A 76 -22.18 -11.23 -5.07
CA SER A 76 -22.04 -12.67 -5.33
C SER A 76 -20.84 -13.02 -6.23
N LEU A 77 -20.21 -12.03 -6.88
CA LEU A 77 -18.94 -12.22 -7.58
C LEU A 77 -17.79 -12.26 -6.57
N SER A 78 -16.89 -13.23 -6.76
CA SER A 78 -15.63 -13.22 -6.00
C SER A 78 -14.86 -11.92 -6.25
N VAL A 79 -14.05 -11.51 -5.29
CA VAL A 79 -13.20 -10.31 -5.43
C VAL A 79 -12.30 -10.40 -6.68
N ALA A 80 -11.80 -11.61 -7.01
CA ALA A 80 -11.01 -11.82 -8.23
C ALA A 80 -11.82 -11.59 -9.52
N GLN A 81 -13.10 -11.97 -9.54
CA GLN A 81 -13.98 -11.69 -10.70
C GLN A 81 -14.31 -10.21 -10.81
N ARG A 82 -14.55 -9.52 -9.68
CA ARG A 82 -14.75 -8.07 -9.64
C ARG A 82 -13.51 -7.32 -10.15
N ALA A 83 -12.31 -7.70 -9.70
CA ALA A 83 -11.06 -7.11 -10.17
C ALA A 83 -10.89 -7.31 -11.68
N LYS A 84 -11.06 -8.54 -12.19
CA LYS A 84 -11.01 -8.83 -13.63
C LYS A 84 -12.02 -7.99 -14.43
N ALA A 85 -13.22 -7.78 -13.90
CA ALA A 85 -14.24 -6.96 -14.54
C ALA A 85 -13.80 -5.50 -14.67
N VAL A 86 -13.26 -4.93 -13.59
CA VAL A 86 -12.73 -3.55 -13.57
C VAL A 86 -11.56 -3.41 -14.53
N THR A 87 -10.56 -4.29 -14.43
CA THR A 87 -9.38 -4.29 -15.31
C THR A 87 -9.77 -4.40 -16.79
N ALA A 88 -10.74 -5.26 -17.11
CA ALA A 88 -11.17 -5.42 -18.49
C ALA A 88 -11.86 -4.16 -19.07
N LEU A 89 -12.53 -3.36 -18.23
CA LEU A 89 -13.12 -2.09 -18.67
C LEU A 89 -12.09 -0.97 -18.90
N GLN A 90 -10.86 -1.14 -18.41
CA GLN A 90 -9.73 -0.22 -18.66
C GLN A 90 -8.99 -0.51 -19.99
N GLU A 91 -9.42 -1.49 -20.79
CA GLU A 91 -8.73 -1.87 -22.02
C GLU A 91 -8.95 -0.85 -23.16
N GLY A 92 -8.26 0.29 -23.12
CA GLY A 92 -8.44 1.43 -24.04
C GLY A 92 -9.19 2.57 -23.35
N PRO A 93 -9.69 3.59 -24.08
CA PRO A 93 -10.38 4.71 -23.45
C PRO A 93 -11.58 4.24 -22.63
N THR A 94 -11.65 4.66 -21.37
CA THR A 94 -12.80 4.41 -20.49
C THR A 94 -13.89 5.44 -20.83
N VAL A 95 -15.07 4.98 -21.26
CA VAL A 95 -16.20 5.88 -21.56
C VAL A 95 -17.12 6.04 -20.36
N GLU A 96 -17.95 7.09 -20.32
CA GLU A 96 -18.89 7.38 -19.22
C GLU A 96 -19.71 6.16 -18.75
N ALA A 97 -20.17 5.33 -19.69
CA ALA A 97 -20.93 4.11 -19.35
C ALA A 97 -20.09 3.07 -18.59
N GLU A 98 -18.79 3.00 -18.88
CA GLU A 98 -17.82 2.12 -18.23
C GLU A 98 -17.39 2.67 -16.88
N GLU A 99 -17.17 3.98 -16.75
CA GLU A 99 -16.92 4.62 -15.45
C GLU A 99 -18.05 4.31 -14.46
N ARG A 100 -19.30 4.50 -14.89
CA ARG A 100 -20.48 4.15 -14.07
C ARG A 100 -20.54 2.65 -13.74
N ALA A 101 -20.07 1.78 -14.62
CA ALA A 101 -20.03 0.34 -14.39
C ALA A 101 -18.93 -0.03 -13.37
N ILE A 102 -17.73 0.53 -13.53
CA ILE A 102 -16.59 0.39 -12.61
C ILE A 102 -16.99 0.89 -11.22
N ALA A 103 -17.60 2.08 -11.16
CA ALA A 103 -18.05 2.66 -9.90
C ALA A 103 -19.04 1.76 -9.16
N ARG A 104 -20.00 1.14 -9.87
CA ARG A 104 -20.92 0.18 -9.26
C ARG A 104 -20.21 -1.03 -8.64
N VAL A 105 -19.16 -1.55 -9.28
CA VAL A 105 -18.41 -2.69 -8.74
C VAL A 105 -17.75 -2.33 -7.41
N PHE A 106 -17.17 -1.13 -7.31
CA PHE A 106 -16.57 -0.63 -6.07
C PHE A 106 -17.62 -0.31 -5.00
N LEU A 107 -18.69 0.41 -5.35
CA LEU A 107 -19.74 0.81 -4.42
C LEU A 107 -20.51 -0.39 -3.84
N ALA A 108 -20.63 -1.48 -4.60
CA ALA A 108 -21.23 -2.75 -4.12
C ALA A 108 -20.26 -3.60 -3.27
N SER A 109 -19.01 -3.17 -3.08
CA SER A 109 -18.00 -3.86 -2.28
C SER A 109 -17.78 -3.14 -0.94
N ALA A 110 -17.53 -3.88 0.14
CA ALA A 110 -17.44 -3.34 1.50
C ALA A 110 -16.31 -3.98 2.32
N GLY A 111 -15.81 -3.25 3.33
CA GLY A 111 -14.78 -3.72 4.27
C GLY A 111 -13.58 -4.41 3.61
N ALA A 112 -13.16 -5.56 4.17
CA ALA A 112 -12.00 -6.32 3.69
C ALA A 112 -12.09 -6.76 2.22
N ASP A 113 -13.30 -7.00 1.71
CA ASP A 113 -13.53 -7.36 0.31
C ASP A 113 -13.24 -6.18 -0.63
N LEU A 114 -13.59 -4.96 -0.21
CA LEU A 114 -13.26 -3.74 -0.95
C LEU A 114 -11.75 -3.48 -0.92
N THR A 115 -11.09 -3.58 0.24
CA THR A 115 -9.63 -3.47 0.34
C THR A 115 -8.94 -4.49 -0.57
N ALA A 116 -9.37 -5.75 -0.55
CA ALA A 116 -8.83 -6.79 -1.41
C ALA A 116 -9.15 -6.58 -2.91
N LEU A 117 -10.24 -5.89 -3.24
CA LEU A 117 -10.56 -5.49 -4.61
C LEU A 117 -9.60 -4.40 -5.09
N LYS A 118 -9.47 -3.32 -4.31
CA LYS A 118 -8.58 -2.18 -4.64
C LYS A 118 -7.15 -2.66 -4.88
N ASN A 119 -6.57 -3.45 -3.96
CA ASN A 119 -5.21 -3.98 -4.14
C ASN A 119 -5.07 -4.89 -5.38
N ARG A 120 -6.11 -5.65 -5.76
CA ARG A 120 -6.03 -6.50 -6.96
C ARG A 120 -6.13 -5.71 -8.25
N VAL A 121 -6.91 -4.64 -8.26
CA VAL A 121 -7.00 -3.72 -9.40
C VAL A 121 -5.70 -2.93 -9.51
N ASP A 122 -5.19 -2.43 -8.38
CA ASP A 122 -3.91 -1.74 -8.28
C ASP A 122 -2.79 -2.59 -8.85
N ALA A 123 -2.69 -3.85 -8.39
CA ALA A 123 -1.71 -4.83 -8.85
C ALA A 123 -1.88 -5.33 -10.30
N GLY A 124 -2.88 -4.84 -11.03
CA GLY A 124 -3.18 -5.25 -12.40
C GLY A 124 -2.18 -4.75 -13.44
N ASP A 125 -2.40 -5.16 -14.69
CA ASP A 125 -1.53 -4.81 -15.83
C ASP A 125 -1.92 -3.50 -16.54
N HIS A 126 -2.96 -2.81 -16.06
CA HIS A 126 -3.49 -1.56 -16.64
C HIS A 126 -3.17 -0.35 -15.74
N ASN A 127 -4.10 0.60 -15.62
CA ASN A 127 -3.97 1.75 -14.76
C ASN A 127 -4.01 1.28 -13.30
N ASP A 128 -3.11 1.82 -12.48
CA ASP A 128 -3.15 1.61 -11.04
C ASP A 128 -4.37 2.30 -10.43
N MET A 129 -4.64 2.08 -9.14
CA MET A 129 -5.86 2.62 -8.54
C MET A 129 -5.88 4.15 -8.51
N VAL A 130 -4.75 4.84 -8.44
CA VAL A 130 -4.74 6.30 -8.47
C VAL A 130 -5.07 6.80 -9.87
N GLN A 131 -4.41 6.25 -10.90
CA GLN A 131 -4.69 6.57 -12.30
C GLN A 131 -6.15 6.27 -12.67
N LEU A 132 -6.67 5.10 -12.26
CA LEU A 132 -8.06 4.75 -12.50
C LEU A 132 -9.04 5.77 -11.88
N ILE A 133 -8.79 6.16 -10.63
CA ILE A 133 -9.72 7.04 -9.91
C ILE A 133 -9.59 8.51 -10.33
N HIS A 134 -8.38 8.97 -10.65
CA HIS A 134 -8.11 10.39 -10.89
C HIS A 134 -8.00 10.77 -12.37
N ASP A 135 -7.67 9.82 -13.25
CA ASP A 135 -7.48 10.06 -14.69
C ASP A 135 -8.60 9.43 -15.52
N ASP A 136 -8.93 8.15 -15.30
CA ASP A 136 -9.95 7.44 -16.10
C ASP A 136 -11.40 7.76 -15.68
N ILE A 137 -11.64 8.01 -14.40
CA ILE A 137 -12.94 8.46 -13.89
C ILE A 137 -12.93 9.99 -13.88
N ASP A 138 -13.27 10.59 -15.01
CA ASP A 138 -13.23 12.04 -15.20
C ASP A 138 -14.43 12.73 -14.52
N GLU A 139 -15.59 12.06 -14.45
CA GLU A 139 -16.82 12.53 -13.82
C GLU A 139 -16.63 12.77 -12.30
N ALA A 140 -16.61 14.05 -11.91
CA ALA A 140 -16.27 14.49 -10.56
C ALA A 140 -17.21 13.92 -9.47
N ASP A 141 -18.50 13.79 -9.78
CA ASP A 141 -19.49 13.25 -8.84
C ASP A 141 -19.30 11.74 -8.61
N ILE A 142 -18.88 11.00 -9.65
CA ILE A 142 -18.58 9.56 -9.55
C ILE A 142 -17.32 9.38 -8.69
N ARG A 143 -16.27 10.13 -8.99
CA ARG A 143 -15.01 10.12 -8.24
C ARG A 143 -15.22 10.47 -6.77
N ALA A 144 -15.96 11.54 -6.47
CA ALA A 144 -16.28 11.93 -5.10
C ALA A 144 -17.07 10.84 -4.35
N SER A 145 -18.03 10.21 -5.01
CA SER A 145 -18.81 9.11 -4.43
C SER A 145 -17.93 7.90 -4.09
N LEU A 146 -16.97 7.56 -4.96
CA LEU A 146 -16.03 6.46 -4.72
C LEU A 146 -15.08 6.75 -3.56
N LEU A 147 -14.47 7.93 -3.51
CA LEU A 147 -13.56 8.31 -2.43
C LEU A 147 -14.29 8.37 -1.08
N ALA A 148 -15.52 8.91 -1.05
CA ALA A 148 -16.35 8.91 0.15
C ALA A 148 -16.70 7.48 0.62
N HIS A 149 -17.00 6.58 -0.33
CA HIS A 149 -17.25 5.17 -0.02
C HIS A 149 -15.99 4.47 0.49
N PHE A 150 -14.82 4.71 -0.11
CA PHE A 150 -13.55 4.14 0.35
C PHE A 150 -13.23 4.57 1.77
N ALA A 151 -13.39 5.85 2.09
CA ALA A 151 -13.22 6.37 3.44
C ALA A 151 -14.22 5.77 4.44
N ALA A 152 -15.51 5.67 4.05
CA ALA A 152 -16.54 5.10 4.93
C ALA A 152 -16.35 3.59 5.20
N GLN A 153 -15.73 2.88 4.27
CA GLN A 153 -15.43 1.44 4.39
C GLN A 153 -14.03 1.17 4.97
N ALA A 154 -13.24 2.20 5.24
CA ALA A 154 -11.93 2.07 5.84
C ALA A 154 -12.07 1.51 7.26
N GLY A 155 -11.73 0.23 7.42
CA GLY A 155 -11.68 -0.45 8.70
C GLY A 155 -10.23 -0.72 9.13
N PRO A 156 -10.02 -1.13 10.39
CA PRO A 156 -8.69 -1.55 10.83
C PRO A 156 -8.19 -2.71 9.97
N LEU A 157 -6.99 -2.55 9.43
CA LEU A 157 -6.35 -3.63 8.67
C LEU A 157 -6.03 -4.80 9.60
N PRO A 158 -6.23 -6.05 9.14
CA PRO A 158 -5.92 -7.23 9.93
C PRO A 158 -4.41 -7.49 10.11
N GLY A 159 -3.53 -6.70 9.48
CA GLY A 159 -2.07 -6.90 9.50
C GLY A 159 -1.27 -5.60 9.61
N PRO A 160 0.05 -5.68 9.81
CA PRO A 160 0.95 -4.52 10.00
C PRO A 160 1.35 -3.85 8.67
N GLU A 161 0.57 -4.06 7.60
CA GLU A 161 0.90 -3.63 6.24
C GLU A 161 0.92 -2.10 6.14
N ASN A 162 2.00 -1.55 5.60
CA ASN A 162 2.10 -0.14 5.24
C ASN A 162 2.23 -0.01 3.73
N LYS A 163 1.65 1.04 3.15
CA LYS A 163 2.01 1.46 1.81
C LYS A 163 3.32 2.22 1.88
N VAL A 164 4.30 1.83 1.08
CA VAL A 164 5.59 2.51 1.01
C VAL A 164 5.56 3.48 -0.16
N LEU A 165 5.76 4.76 0.09
CA LEU A 165 5.89 5.78 -0.95
C LEU A 165 7.34 6.26 -0.98
N SER A 166 7.97 6.24 -2.16
CA SER A 166 9.35 6.69 -2.29
C SER A 166 9.59 7.66 -3.44
N ASP A 167 10.45 8.64 -3.23
CA ASP A 167 11.11 9.32 -4.33
C ASP A 167 12.13 8.40 -5.04
N ILE A 168 12.59 8.80 -6.23
CA ILE A 168 13.55 8.05 -7.05
C ILE A 168 14.96 8.65 -7.02
N ASP A 169 15.11 9.95 -7.24
CA ASP A 169 16.40 10.57 -7.52
C ASP A 169 17.10 11.03 -6.25
N ASP A 170 18.35 10.61 -6.06
CA ASP A 170 19.07 10.78 -4.80
C ASP A 170 18.37 10.12 -3.57
N THR A 171 17.27 9.40 -3.83
CA THR A 171 16.57 8.51 -2.89
C THR A 171 16.81 7.04 -3.27
N LEU A 172 16.14 6.47 -4.28
CA LEU A 172 16.40 5.09 -4.71
C LEU A 172 17.80 4.93 -5.33
N LYS A 173 18.23 5.92 -6.12
CA LYS A 173 19.50 5.90 -6.83
C LYS A 173 20.23 7.23 -6.73
N ALA A 174 21.55 7.20 -6.65
CA ALA A 174 22.37 8.41 -6.70
C ALA A 174 22.26 9.06 -8.08
N SER A 175 21.81 10.31 -8.12
CA SER A 175 21.51 11.04 -9.36
C SER A 175 22.34 12.32 -9.46
N LEU A 176 21.84 13.43 -8.94
CA LEU A 176 22.42 14.76 -9.21
C LEU A 176 23.14 15.33 -8.00
N ASN A 177 22.57 15.13 -6.82
CA ASN A 177 22.97 15.84 -5.61
C ASN A 177 23.97 15.04 -4.78
N ASP A 178 23.82 13.71 -4.70
CA ASP A 178 24.72 12.90 -3.88
C ASP A 178 26.06 12.64 -4.55
N LYS A 179 27.14 13.17 -3.97
CA LYS A 179 28.51 12.96 -4.46
C LYS A 179 29.22 11.80 -3.76
N ARG A 180 28.62 11.18 -2.74
CA ARG A 180 29.19 10.03 -2.01
C ARG A 180 29.16 8.76 -2.84
N TYR A 181 28.30 8.68 -3.85
CA TYR A 181 28.18 7.53 -4.74
C TYR A 181 28.38 7.92 -6.22
N PRO A 182 28.86 7.00 -7.09
CA PRO A 182 28.82 7.20 -8.52
C PRO A 182 27.36 7.40 -9.02
N LYS A 183 27.14 8.32 -9.95
CA LYS A 183 25.82 8.52 -10.59
C LYS A 183 25.29 7.19 -11.16
N GLY A 184 24.00 6.91 -10.93
CA GLY A 184 23.31 5.70 -11.34
C GLY A 184 23.41 4.55 -10.33
N THR A 185 24.15 4.71 -9.22
CA THR A 185 24.23 3.70 -8.18
C THR A 185 22.89 3.59 -7.47
N VAL A 186 22.24 2.43 -7.52
CA VAL A 186 21.15 2.11 -6.59
C VAL A 186 21.77 1.96 -5.21
N TYR A 187 21.25 2.70 -4.22
CA TYR A 187 21.89 2.75 -2.92
C TYR A 187 21.89 1.39 -2.23
N PRO A 188 23.02 0.96 -1.62
CA PRO A 188 23.09 -0.33 -0.96
C PRO A 188 22.03 -0.50 0.13
N GLY A 189 21.24 -1.57 0.04
CA GLY A 189 20.19 -1.92 0.99
C GLY A 189 18.82 -1.30 0.73
N VAL A 190 18.67 -0.34 -0.19
CA VAL A 190 17.40 0.37 -0.43
C VAL A 190 16.26 -0.56 -0.82
N ARG A 191 16.52 -1.47 -1.77
CA ARG A 191 15.51 -2.42 -2.24
C ARG A 191 15.07 -3.36 -1.13
N GLN A 192 16.03 -3.86 -0.34
CA GLN A 192 15.71 -4.72 0.79
C GLN A 192 14.89 -3.96 1.83
N LEU A 193 15.22 -2.69 2.12
CA LEU A 193 14.43 -1.89 3.05
C LEU A 193 12.99 -1.73 2.58
N TYR A 194 12.76 -1.42 1.30
CA TYR A 194 11.40 -1.33 0.76
C TYR A 194 10.62 -2.64 0.96
N LEU A 195 11.23 -3.78 0.65
CA LEU A 195 10.61 -5.10 0.86
C LEU A 195 10.26 -5.34 2.34
N GLU A 196 11.15 -4.99 3.27
CA GLU A 196 10.88 -5.18 4.69
C GLU A 196 9.79 -4.25 5.23
N LEU A 197 9.72 -3.01 4.75
CA LEU A 197 8.67 -2.07 5.10
C LEU A 197 7.30 -2.52 4.59
N ASP A 198 7.28 -3.16 3.42
CA ASP A 198 6.08 -3.77 2.82
C ASP A 198 5.59 -4.96 3.66
N LEU A 199 6.52 -5.83 4.08
CA LEU A 199 6.24 -6.95 5.00
C LEU A 199 5.79 -6.48 6.41
N GLY A 200 6.17 -5.26 6.80
CA GLY A 200 5.83 -4.65 8.08
C GLY A 200 6.53 -5.27 9.30
N GLY A 201 6.23 -4.73 10.48
CA GLY A 201 6.90 -5.10 11.75
C GLY A 201 6.79 -6.56 12.15
N ALA A 202 5.72 -7.26 11.73
CA ALA A 202 5.58 -8.69 11.99
C ALA A 202 6.25 -9.59 10.94
N GLY A 203 6.80 -9.02 9.86
CA GLY A 203 7.44 -9.77 8.78
C GLY A 203 6.49 -10.70 8.00
N ALA A 204 5.19 -10.41 8.01
CA ALA A 204 4.14 -11.29 7.49
C ALA A 204 3.10 -10.56 6.62
N GLY A 205 3.35 -9.30 6.29
CA GLY A 205 2.56 -8.52 5.34
C GLY A 205 2.69 -9.04 3.91
N ARG A 206 1.86 -8.52 3.01
CA ARG A 206 1.99 -8.77 1.56
C ARG A 206 3.11 -7.92 0.98
N VAL A 207 3.80 -8.48 -0.01
CA VAL A 207 4.77 -7.76 -0.84
C VAL A 207 4.09 -7.34 -2.15
N GLY A 208 4.44 -6.16 -2.65
CA GLY A 208 3.93 -5.57 -3.89
C GLY A 208 3.12 -4.29 -3.68
N ASP A 209 3.19 -3.63 -2.53
CA ASP A 209 2.45 -2.41 -2.23
C ASP A 209 3.36 -1.14 -2.22
N LEU A 210 4.52 -1.21 -2.90
CA LEU A 210 5.46 -0.10 -3.08
C LEU A 210 4.97 0.87 -4.17
N GLY A 211 4.68 2.11 -3.81
CA GLY A 211 4.49 3.23 -4.73
C GLY A 211 5.73 4.12 -4.81
N PHE A 212 6.01 4.69 -5.98
CA PHE A 212 6.97 5.79 -6.11
C PHE A 212 6.23 7.11 -6.39
N LEU A 213 6.54 8.13 -5.60
CA LEU A 213 6.15 9.51 -5.82
C LEU A 213 7.27 10.19 -6.59
N THR A 214 7.06 10.44 -7.90
CA THR A 214 8.04 11.16 -8.71
C THR A 214 7.52 12.52 -9.11
N ALA A 215 8.34 13.55 -8.88
CA ALA A 215 8.10 14.90 -9.37
C ALA A 215 8.80 15.13 -10.72
N ARG A 216 8.96 14.11 -11.56
CA ARG A 216 9.51 14.30 -12.92
C ARG A 216 8.41 14.23 -13.98
N PRO A 217 8.39 15.18 -14.93
CA PRO A 217 7.50 15.10 -16.09
C PRO A 217 7.87 13.89 -16.96
N GLU A 218 6.86 13.20 -17.47
CA GLU A 218 7.02 12.15 -18.48
C GLU A 218 7.45 12.78 -19.81
N ILE A 219 8.75 13.04 -19.99
CA ILE A 219 9.28 13.58 -21.25
C ILE A 219 9.79 12.42 -22.11
N GLU A 220 9.05 12.15 -23.18
CA GLU A 220 9.41 11.23 -24.25
C GLU A 220 10.81 11.60 -24.82
N GLY A 221 11.76 10.66 -24.79
CA GLY A 221 13.11 10.86 -25.33
C GLY A 221 14.21 11.24 -24.32
N LEU A 222 13.87 11.49 -23.04
CA LEU A 222 14.82 11.52 -21.90
C LEU A 222 14.77 10.21 -21.08
N ALA A 223 14.22 9.16 -21.70
CA ALA A 223 13.81 7.90 -21.09
C ALA A 223 14.94 6.90 -20.80
N GLU A 224 16.22 7.24 -21.05
CA GLU A 224 17.33 6.30 -20.83
C GLU A 224 17.58 5.98 -19.34
N ASP A 225 17.19 6.89 -18.43
CA ASP A 225 17.40 6.75 -16.98
C ASP A 225 16.11 6.41 -16.19
N LEU A 226 14.96 6.28 -16.86
CA LEU A 226 13.70 5.87 -16.21
C LEU A 226 13.73 4.37 -15.98
N TRP A 227 13.65 3.96 -14.71
CA TRP A 227 13.31 2.58 -14.44
C TRP A 227 11.84 2.40 -14.80
N THR A 228 11.60 1.78 -15.96
CA THR A 228 10.24 1.42 -16.37
C THR A 228 9.62 0.51 -15.30
N ARG A 229 8.28 0.41 -15.26
CA ARG A 229 7.59 -0.61 -14.44
C ARG A 229 8.22 -1.99 -14.64
N GLN A 230 8.71 -2.29 -15.84
CA GLN A 230 9.44 -3.53 -16.15
C GLN A 230 10.84 -3.58 -15.52
N THR A 231 11.62 -2.50 -15.57
CA THR A 231 12.95 -2.42 -14.94
C THR A 231 12.89 -2.56 -13.42
N LEU A 232 11.85 -2.00 -12.78
CA LEU A 232 11.61 -2.17 -11.33
C LEU A 232 11.24 -3.61 -11.00
N LYS A 233 10.34 -4.23 -11.79
CA LYS A 233 9.99 -5.65 -11.70
C LYS A 233 11.21 -6.56 -11.87
N ASP A 234 12.04 -6.31 -12.87
CA ASP A 234 13.24 -7.10 -13.18
C ASP A 234 14.31 -6.97 -12.08
N ALA A 235 14.31 -5.86 -11.34
CA ALA A 235 15.19 -5.63 -10.21
C ALA A 235 14.65 -6.18 -8.87
N GLY A 236 13.55 -6.96 -8.90
CA GLY A 236 12.98 -7.61 -7.73
C GLY A 236 12.12 -6.71 -6.84
N LEU A 237 11.85 -5.47 -7.26
CA LEU A 237 10.80 -4.65 -6.67
C LEU A 237 9.48 -5.09 -7.33
N GLY A 238 8.47 -5.46 -6.53
CA GLY A 238 7.25 -6.12 -7.01
C GLY A 238 6.35 -5.25 -7.92
N HIS A 239 5.05 -5.21 -7.63
CA HIS A 239 4.18 -4.25 -8.29
C HIS A 239 4.53 -2.83 -7.82
N VAL A 240 4.52 -1.88 -8.75
CA VAL A 240 4.94 -0.51 -8.51
C VAL A 240 3.93 0.48 -9.10
N THR A 241 3.32 1.28 -8.23
CA THR A 241 2.56 2.49 -8.59
C THR A 241 3.56 3.61 -8.91
N ILE A 242 3.47 4.25 -10.08
CA ILE A 242 4.27 5.45 -10.39
C ILE A 242 3.31 6.63 -10.40
N LEU A 243 3.47 7.52 -9.44
CA LEU A 243 2.70 8.75 -9.32
C LEU A 243 3.49 9.89 -9.96
N SER A 244 3.47 9.93 -11.28
CA SER A 244 4.01 11.03 -12.10
C SER A 244 2.96 12.14 -12.22
N GLY A 245 3.41 13.40 -12.21
CA GLY A 245 2.58 14.56 -12.50
C GLY A 245 3.09 15.31 -13.73
N ASP A 246 2.19 15.98 -14.43
CA ASP A 246 2.53 16.83 -15.55
C ASP A 246 3.31 18.07 -15.05
N LEU A 247 4.61 18.12 -15.33
CA LEU A 247 5.52 19.09 -14.74
C LEU A 247 6.28 19.86 -15.82
N ALA A 248 5.56 20.69 -16.56
CA ALA A 248 6.15 21.64 -17.50
C ALA A 248 7.10 22.67 -16.82
N HIS A 249 7.13 22.74 -15.48
CA HIS A 249 7.84 23.78 -14.70
C HIS A 249 8.61 23.28 -13.46
N ALA A 250 9.15 22.05 -13.48
CA ALA A 250 9.79 21.33 -12.35
C ALA A 250 11.09 21.91 -11.74
N PHE A 251 11.31 23.23 -11.74
CA PHE A 251 12.55 23.85 -11.24
C PHE A 251 12.45 24.47 -9.84
N ASP A 252 11.28 24.42 -9.21
CA ASP A 252 11.04 24.99 -7.88
C ASP A 252 10.80 23.88 -6.83
N HIS A 253 11.59 23.88 -5.76
CA HIS A 253 11.50 22.91 -4.66
C HIS A 253 10.14 22.99 -3.95
N ASP A 254 9.56 24.18 -3.82
CA ASP A 254 8.27 24.35 -3.16
C ASP A 254 7.13 23.76 -4.02
N ALA A 255 7.19 23.99 -5.34
CA ALA A 255 6.24 23.40 -6.28
C ALA A 255 6.36 21.86 -6.34
N MET A 256 7.59 21.32 -6.28
CA MET A 256 7.81 19.87 -6.19
C MET A 256 7.24 19.30 -4.88
N ALA A 257 7.46 19.97 -3.75
CA ALA A 257 6.95 19.55 -2.46
C ALA A 257 5.41 19.57 -2.42
N GLU A 258 4.78 20.64 -2.93
CA GLU A 258 3.33 20.74 -3.04
C GLU A 258 2.76 19.62 -3.92
N LYS A 259 3.39 19.35 -5.07
CA LYS A 259 2.96 18.27 -5.97
C LYS A 259 3.07 16.89 -5.33
N LYS A 260 4.15 16.60 -4.59
CA LYS A 260 4.27 15.34 -3.85
C LYS A 260 3.21 15.22 -2.75
N ALA A 261 2.88 16.31 -2.06
CA ALA A 261 1.80 16.33 -1.08
C ALA A 261 0.41 16.14 -1.72
N GLU A 262 0.16 16.69 -2.91
CA GLU A 262 -1.06 16.43 -3.68
C GLU A 262 -1.18 14.96 -4.09
N ASN A 263 -0.11 14.39 -4.65
CA ASN A 263 -0.09 12.99 -5.07
C ASN A 263 -0.29 12.06 -3.86
N PHE A 264 0.27 12.40 -2.69
CA PHE A 264 -0.02 11.70 -1.45
C PHE A 264 -1.50 11.80 -1.05
N ARG A 265 -2.13 12.98 -1.12
CA ARG A 265 -3.56 13.13 -0.79
C ARG A 265 -4.45 12.29 -1.71
N ALA A 266 -4.13 12.25 -3.01
CA ALA A 266 -4.83 11.39 -3.96
C ALA A 266 -4.66 9.91 -3.60
N TYR A 267 -3.43 9.47 -3.37
CA TYR A 267 -3.13 8.09 -2.98
C TYR A 267 -3.81 7.69 -1.66
N HIS A 268 -3.74 8.54 -0.64
CA HIS A 268 -4.37 8.31 0.66
C HIS A 268 -5.90 8.27 0.54
N GLY A 269 -6.50 9.08 -0.34
CA GLY A 269 -7.95 9.02 -0.60
C GLY A 269 -8.38 7.66 -1.21
N VAL A 270 -7.51 7.02 -1.97
CA VAL A 270 -7.76 5.68 -2.55
C VAL A 270 -7.55 4.57 -1.52
N PHE A 271 -6.53 4.70 -0.67
CA PHE A 271 -6.15 3.71 0.36
C PHE A 271 -6.21 4.27 1.79
N PRO A 272 -7.37 4.79 2.24
CA PRO A 272 -7.49 5.42 3.55
C PRO A 272 -7.31 4.44 4.72
N GLU A 273 -7.49 3.14 4.49
CA GLU A 273 -7.31 2.11 5.51
C GLU A 273 -5.83 1.79 5.84
N TYR A 274 -4.89 2.22 4.98
CA TYR A 274 -3.47 1.91 5.15
C TYR A 274 -2.71 2.97 5.94
N GLY A 275 -1.71 2.50 6.70
CA GLY A 275 -0.61 3.34 7.12
C GLY A 275 0.36 3.58 5.97
N VAL A 276 1.05 4.72 5.95
CA VAL A 276 1.98 5.10 4.89
C VAL A 276 3.36 5.39 5.48
N VAL A 277 4.40 4.86 4.85
CA VAL A 277 5.80 5.26 5.10
C VAL A 277 6.30 6.02 3.88
N PHE A 278 6.82 7.22 4.08
CA PHE A 278 7.40 8.03 3.00
C PHE A 278 8.91 8.06 3.09
N ILE A 279 9.59 7.90 1.95
CA ILE A 279 11.05 7.93 1.81
C ILE A 279 11.42 8.94 0.71
N GLY A 280 12.31 9.87 1.02
CA GLY A 280 12.74 10.90 0.08
C GLY A 280 14.15 11.41 0.38
N ASP A 281 14.57 12.49 -0.27
CA ASP A 281 15.90 13.09 -0.10
C ASP A 281 15.86 14.53 0.44
N SER A 282 16.97 15.00 1.01
CA SER A 282 17.05 16.35 1.56
C SER A 282 17.16 17.47 0.51
N GLY A 283 17.30 17.13 -0.77
CA GLY A 283 17.60 18.05 -1.87
C GLY A 283 16.42 18.41 -2.77
N GLN A 284 15.35 17.61 -2.85
CA GLN A 284 14.24 17.82 -3.81
C GLN A 284 12.89 18.17 -3.17
N GLY A 285 12.92 18.78 -1.98
CA GLY A 285 11.70 19.23 -1.29
C GLY A 285 10.95 18.13 -0.53
N ASP A 286 11.50 16.92 -0.42
CA ASP A 286 10.82 15.80 0.27
C ASP A 286 10.66 16.01 1.76
N GLU A 287 11.57 16.76 2.38
CA GLU A 287 11.39 17.16 3.78
C GLU A 287 10.08 17.97 3.94
N ALA A 288 9.85 18.94 3.06
CA ALA A 288 8.66 19.79 3.10
C ALA A 288 7.39 18.98 2.72
N ALA A 289 7.48 18.12 1.71
CA ALA A 289 6.40 17.22 1.33
C ALA A 289 6.02 16.28 2.49
N GLY A 290 6.99 15.62 3.10
CA GLY A 290 6.78 14.71 4.23
C GLY A 290 6.17 15.41 5.44
N ARG A 291 6.58 16.65 5.74
CA ARG A 291 5.94 17.48 6.78
C ARG A 291 4.48 17.80 6.43
N ALA A 292 4.18 18.11 5.17
CA ALA A 292 2.81 18.34 4.72
C ALA A 292 1.94 17.07 4.80
N MET A 293 2.52 15.89 4.49
CA MET A 293 1.83 14.60 4.65
C MET A 293 1.47 14.34 6.12
N LEU A 294 2.43 14.53 7.03
CA LEU A 294 2.22 14.41 8.48
C LEU A 294 1.15 15.38 8.99
N ALA A 295 1.16 16.63 8.53
CA ALA A 295 0.16 17.61 8.92
C ALA A 295 -1.26 17.27 8.40
N GLY A 296 -1.34 16.66 7.20
CA GLY A 296 -2.61 16.32 6.56
C GLY A 296 -3.22 15.00 7.03
N ALA A 297 -2.40 14.02 7.42
CA ALA A 297 -2.84 12.68 7.81
C ALA A 297 -1.97 12.08 8.94
N PRO A 298 -1.91 12.72 10.13
CA PRO A 298 -0.98 12.35 11.20
C PRO A 298 -1.18 10.92 11.72
N ASP A 299 -2.41 10.40 11.71
CA ASP A 299 -2.71 9.05 12.17
C ASP A 299 -2.35 7.95 11.14
N HIS A 300 -2.11 8.34 9.89
CA HIS A 300 -1.83 7.41 8.79
C HIS A 300 -0.36 7.41 8.39
N VAL A 301 0.35 8.53 8.49
CA VAL A 301 1.78 8.59 8.16
C VAL A 301 2.60 8.02 9.32
N ARG A 302 3.13 6.82 9.12
CA ARG A 302 3.84 6.01 10.12
C ARG A 302 5.31 6.37 10.26
N GLY A 303 5.87 7.06 9.29
CA GLY A 303 7.23 7.58 9.31
C GLY A 303 7.60 8.28 8.02
N VAL A 304 8.39 9.34 8.15
CA VAL A 304 9.00 10.06 7.03
C VAL A 304 10.51 9.91 7.15
N PHE A 305 11.15 9.25 6.18
CA PHE A 305 12.58 9.00 6.16
C PHE A 305 13.23 9.83 5.06
N ILE A 306 14.12 10.75 5.42
CA ILE A 306 14.79 11.66 4.51
C ILE A 306 16.27 11.30 4.42
N HIS A 307 16.70 10.87 3.24
CA HIS A 307 18.09 10.63 2.93
C HIS A 307 18.85 11.95 2.95
N ASP A 308 19.75 12.10 3.92
CA ASP A 308 20.54 13.29 4.09
C ASP A 308 21.75 13.25 3.15
N LEU A 309 21.71 14.10 2.13
CA LEU A 309 22.69 14.11 1.06
C LEU A 309 24.00 14.84 1.41
N ASP A 310 23.95 15.74 2.39
CA ASP A 310 25.11 16.55 2.79
C ASP A 310 25.66 16.17 4.18
N GLY A 311 24.95 15.32 4.92
CA GLY A 311 25.36 14.81 6.22
C GLY A 311 25.22 15.84 7.34
N THR A 312 24.53 16.95 7.11
CA THR A 312 24.41 18.05 8.07
C THR A 312 23.16 17.97 8.93
N LYS A 313 22.21 17.09 8.58
CA LYS A 313 20.91 16.99 9.26
C LYS A 313 21.01 16.14 10.53
N PRO A 314 20.33 16.54 11.62
CA PRO A 314 20.28 15.74 12.83
C PRO A 314 19.50 14.45 12.58
N LYS A 315 20.14 13.30 12.81
CA LYS A 315 19.59 11.97 12.48
C LYS A 315 18.46 11.54 13.42
N ASP A 316 18.48 12.03 14.66
CA ASP A 316 17.46 11.78 15.65
C ASP A 316 17.04 13.10 16.29
N ALA A 317 16.05 13.75 15.68
CA ALA A 317 15.51 15.03 16.14
C ALA A 317 14.26 14.88 17.02
N GLY A 318 13.89 13.65 17.42
CA GLY A 318 12.72 13.42 18.27
C GLY A 318 11.37 13.75 17.60
N GLY A 319 11.23 13.49 16.30
CA GLY A 319 10.00 13.73 15.54
C GLY A 319 9.72 12.66 14.48
N ASP A 320 8.63 12.86 13.73
CA ASP A 320 8.15 11.93 12.71
C ASP A 320 8.91 12.00 11.38
N VAL A 321 9.79 13.02 11.22
CA VAL A 321 10.76 13.16 10.13
C VAL A 321 12.14 12.73 10.62
N ILE A 322 12.71 11.73 9.95
CA ILE A 322 13.91 11.02 10.36
C ILE A 322 14.95 11.17 9.26
N PHE A 323 16.11 11.73 9.59
CA PHE A 323 17.21 11.84 8.64
C PHE A 323 18.16 10.65 8.75
N PHE A 324 18.64 10.13 7.64
CA PHE A 324 19.58 9.01 7.61
C PHE A 324 20.66 9.19 6.55
N ASP A 325 21.82 8.56 6.75
CA ASP A 325 22.93 8.54 5.76
C ASP A 325 22.97 7.27 4.94
N THR A 326 22.57 6.15 5.54
CA THR A 326 22.56 4.83 4.89
C THR A 326 21.22 4.16 5.07
N TYR A 327 20.88 3.27 4.15
CA TYR A 327 19.64 2.49 4.24
C TYR A 327 19.63 1.49 5.41
N VAL A 328 20.80 1.13 5.95
CA VAL A 328 20.90 0.43 7.24
C VAL A 328 20.51 1.36 8.39
N GLY A 329 20.97 2.62 8.37
CA GLY A 329 20.55 3.63 9.35
C GLY A 329 19.05 3.89 9.32
N ALA A 330 18.45 3.98 8.13
CA ALA A 330 16.99 4.04 7.97
C ALA A 330 16.30 2.80 8.55
N ALA A 331 16.84 1.60 8.27
CA ALA A 331 16.31 0.34 8.79
C ALA A 331 16.33 0.28 10.32
N VAL A 332 17.42 0.73 10.97
CA VAL A 332 17.50 0.82 12.43
C VAL A 332 16.39 1.71 12.99
N GLN A 333 16.14 2.86 12.36
CA GLN A 333 15.10 3.79 12.78
C GLN A 333 13.68 3.26 12.52
N ALA A 334 13.49 2.50 11.44
CA ALA A 334 12.25 1.80 11.12
C ALA A 334 11.96 0.66 12.09
N HIS A 335 13.00 -0.11 12.46
CA HIS A 335 12.93 -1.19 13.45
C HIS A 335 12.54 -0.66 14.83
N ALA A 336 13.19 0.42 15.29
CA ALA A 336 12.85 1.07 16.56
C ALA A 336 11.40 1.56 16.64
N ARG A 337 10.74 1.76 15.48
CA ARG A 337 9.33 2.14 15.36
C ARG A 337 8.38 0.98 15.11
N GLY A 338 8.89 -0.26 15.11
CA GLY A 338 8.11 -1.47 14.81
C GLY A 338 7.61 -1.53 13.37
N LEU A 339 8.26 -0.84 12.43
CA LEU A 339 7.90 -0.86 11.01
C LEU A 339 8.51 -2.04 10.27
N ILE A 340 9.62 -2.60 10.78
CA ILE A 340 10.25 -3.82 10.27
C ILE A 340 10.61 -4.76 11.42
N SER A 341 10.67 -6.06 11.14
CA SER A 341 11.05 -7.09 12.12
C SER A 341 12.58 -7.16 12.35
N ASP A 342 13.01 -7.85 13.41
CA ASP A 342 14.42 -8.17 13.66
C ASP A 342 15.07 -8.88 12.46
N GLN A 343 14.38 -9.87 11.90
CA GLN A 343 14.85 -10.58 10.71
C GLN A 343 14.95 -9.64 9.51
N GLY A 344 14.04 -8.68 9.40
CA GLY A 344 14.07 -7.67 8.35
C GLY A 344 15.28 -6.76 8.48
N LEU A 345 15.55 -6.22 9.68
CA LEU A 345 16.74 -5.43 9.96
C LEU A 345 18.03 -6.19 9.62
N ALA A 346 18.11 -7.47 10.03
CA ALA A 346 19.25 -8.33 9.72
C ALA A 346 19.44 -8.55 8.20
N ARG A 347 18.34 -8.75 7.45
CA ARG A 347 18.39 -8.89 5.98
C ARG A 347 18.84 -7.60 5.29
N VAL A 348 18.32 -6.44 5.70
CA VAL A 348 18.75 -5.15 5.14
C VAL A 348 20.24 -4.93 5.39
N ALA A 349 20.72 -5.17 6.60
CA ALA A 349 22.14 -5.05 6.95
C ALA A 349 23.03 -5.96 6.08
N ALA A 350 22.65 -7.23 5.91
CA ALA A 350 23.41 -8.20 5.11
C ALA A 350 23.46 -7.81 3.63
N VAL A 351 22.31 -7.45 3.04
CA VAL A 351 22.22 -7.05 1.62
C VAL A 351 22.97 -5.76 1.38
N ALA A 352 22.84 -4.76 2.26
CA ALA A 352 23.55 -3.48 2.13
C ALA A 352 25.07 -3.68 2.14
N LEU A 353 25.60 -4.56 3.00
CA LEU A 353 27.02 -4.87 3.03
C LEU A 353 27.49 -5.48 1.70
N GLN A 354 26.76 -6.48 1.18
CA GLN A 354 27.08 -7.13 -0.09
C GLN A 354 27.01 -6.14 -1.27
N GLU A 355 25.98 -5.31 -1.33
CA GLU A 355 25.79 -4.34 -2.41
C GLU A 355 26.84 -3.21 -2.37
N GLN A 356 27.23 -2.76 -1.18
CA GLN A 356 28.28 -1.75 -0.99
C GLN A 356 29.63 -2.19 -1.57
N GLU A 357 29.98 -3.49 -1.43
CA GLU A 357 31.21 -4.05 -2.00
C GLU A 357 31.23 -4.00 -3.53
N ALA A 358 30.05 -4.14 -4.16
CA ALA A 358 29.90 -4.12 -5.61
C ALA A 358 29.88 -2.71 -6.22
N VAL A 359 29.82 -1.64 -5.39
CA VAL A 359 29.78 -0.26 -5.90
C VAL A 359 31.10 0.11 -6.57
N PRO A 360 31.07 0.60 -7.83
CA PRO A 360 32.26 1.00 -8.57
C PRO A 360 32.67 2.44 -8.19
N PHE A 361 33.10 2.64 -6.94
CA PHE A 361 33.55 3.95 -6.45
C PHE A 361 34.64 4.56 -7.33
N LYS A 362 34.55 5.87 -7.55
CA LYS A 362 35.48 6.61 -8.41
C LYS A 362 36.83 6.84 -7.75
N THR A 363 36.86 6.90 -6.42
CA THR A 363 38.07 7.15 -5.62
C THR A 363 38.06 6.35 -4.33
N ASP A 364 39.23 6.09 -3.76
CA ASP A 364 39.36 5.40 -2.47
C ASP A 364 38.76 6.22 -1.33
N ALA A 365 38.95 7.54 -1.32
CA ALA A 365 38.34 8.41 -0.31
C ALA A 365 36.80 8.34 -0.32
N GLN A 366 36.20 8.27 -1.53
CA GLN A 366 34.75 8.09 -1.67
C GLN A 366 34.30 6.74 -1.10
N ARG A 367 35.03 5.66 -1.43
CA ARG A 367 34.78 4.31 -0.91
C ARG A 367 34.89 4.27 0.62
N GLU A 368 35.98 4.78 1.18
CA GLU A 368 36.26 4.80 2.61
C GLU A 368 35.20 5.58 3.38
N HIS A 369 34.79 6.75 2.86
CA HIS A 369 33.74 7.54 3.49
C HIS A 369 32.40 6.79 3.52
N ALA A 370 31.96 6.23 2.39
CA ALA A 370 30.71 5.47 2.32
C ALA A 370 30.77 4.19 3.19
N GLN A 371 31.92 3.52 3.23
CA GLN A 371 32.14 2.37 4.12
C GLN A 371 32.08 2.76 5.60
N ALA A 372 32.66 3.90 5.99
CA ALA A 372 32.62 4.36 7.38
C ALA A 372 31.19 4.62 7.87
N LEU A 373 30.36 5.27 7.03
CA LEU A 373 28.94 5.49 7.32
C LEU A 373 28.19 4.15 7.48
N LEU A 374 28.38 3.23 6.54
CA LEU A 374 27.74 1.92 6.59
C LEU A 374 28.16 1.12 7.83
N GLN A 375 29.44 1.07 8.15
CA GLN A 375 29.94 0.34 9.32
C GLN A 375 29.40 0.91 10.63
N ALA A 376 29.26 2.23 10.74
CA ALA A 376 28.64 2.86 11.90
C ALA A 376 27.17 2.42 12.08
N ASP A 377 26.40 2.35 10.99
CA ASP A 377 25.00 1.92 11.06
C ASP A 377 24.84 0.40 11.20
N LEU A 378 25.76 -0.41 10.65
CA LEU A 378 25.82 -1.86 10.90
C LEU A 378 26.08 -2.16 12.39
N ALA A 379 26.93 -1.38 13.05
CA ALA A 379 27.15 -1.53 14.49
C ALA A 379 25.88 -1.20 15.30
N LYS A 380 25.12 -0.17 14.90
CA LYS A 380 23.82 0.14 15.52
C LYS A 380 22.79 -0.98 15.27
N ALA A 381 22.74 -1.53 14.06
CA ALA A 381 21.86 -2.65 13.74
C ALA A 381 22.21 -3.88 14.58
N ALA A 382 23.49 -4.21 14.72
CA ALA A 382 23.94 -5.31 15.57
C ALA A 382 23.58 -5.11 17.05
N ALA A 383 23.69 -3.87 17.56
CA ALA A 383 23.27 -3.54 18.91
C ALA A 383 21.75 -3.74 19.10
N ALA A 384 20.93 -3.21 18.17
CA ALA A 384 19.48 -3.37 18.23
C ALA A 384 19.01 -4.83 18.19
N LEU A 385 19.71 -5.69 17.45
CA LEU A 385 19.42 -7.13 17.38
C LEU A 385 19.93 -7.93 18.59
N GLY A 386 20.86 -7.38 19.36
CA GLY A 386 21.45 -8.03 20.54
C GLY A 386 20.79 -7.67 21.87
N GLU A 387 19.88 -6.70 21.90
CA GLU A 387 19.16 -6.24 23.10
C GLU A 387 17.83 -6.97 23.36
N HIS A 388 17.50 -8.03 22.61
CA HIS A 388 16.25 -8.79 22.71
C HIS A 388 16.42 -10.20 23.30
#